data_AF-A0A966D8X1-F1
#
_entry.id   AF-A0A966D8X1-F1
#
_cell.length_a   1.000
_cell.length_b   1.000
_cell.length_c   1.000
_cell.angle_alpha   90.00
_cell.angle_beta   90.00
_cell.angle_gamma   90.00
#
_symmetry.space_group_name_H-M   'P 1'
#
loop_
_entity.id
_entity.type
_entity.pdbx_description
1 polymer ?
#
loop_
_entity_poly.entity_id
_entity_poly.type
_entity_poly.pdbx_seq_one_letter_code
_entity_poly.pdbx_strand_id
1 'polypeptide(L)'
;MIGNVINKARYTVLSTTPVVSGYSIPFKYWDVSQISVILTSSTGVETQVASASLSVTSPGDTGTLTFAAGYTFPEGTSVLTVVRTLTIEQLSDYRNGDVMDAEQLEKSFDMTVAMLQELNEKLARTVRIPISDPASSLQMPSSLVRANMLLGFDASGNIIPILTSEIEQNLADALAAETSVDGMYNDAGMVAVRTDMALGASSKILAVANNKTNIDTVATAITNVNAVGTNIANVNAAASNATNINAAVANSSNINAVVSNATNINLVAGDKANIDAVAANKVNIDAVAANEADIDVVATDLNLGAASKVKIVADDKTNIDAVAANKTNIDAVAGNATNINAVNTNKTNIDTVATDLALGASSNVKKVADAIANVNAVGTDIAKVNAVQAKLTEVDNVSDNMTAVVNAHTNMAAIIAAPTQATNAATARTAAEAARDKARKWSEEIEDTPVETGEYSAKHHALKAAASAASAHLADAAANKQLTIDGTLYQYALQQASNAGHLKISFVEVV
;
A
#
# COMPACT_ATOMS: atom_id res chain seq x y z
N MET A 1 -74.15 3.83 165.43
CA MET A 1 -73.83 3.47 164.04
C MET A 1 -74.65 4.30 163.05
N ILE A 2 -73.98 5.04 162.16
CA ILE A 2 -74.59 5.60 160.94
C ILE A 2 -74.92 4.43 160.01
N GLY A 3 -76.18 4.01 160.04
CA GLY A 3 -76.73 3.04 159.07
C GLY A 3 -77.39 3.70 157.85
N ASN A 4 -77.63 5.01 157.89
CA ASN A 4 -78.35 5.74 156.84
C ASN A 4 -77.39 6.61 155.99
N VAL A 5 -77.54 6.53 154.66
CA VAL A 5 -76.80 7.34 153.68
C VAL A 5 -77.39 8.74 153.46
N ILE A 6 -78.58 9.00 154.02
CA ILE A 6 -79.23 10.30 153.92
C ILE A 6 -78.53 11.27 154.89
N ASN A 7 -78.01 12.36 154.34
CA ASN A 7 -77.40 13.50 155.05
C ASN A 7 -78.17 14.81 154.82
N LYS A 8 -79.29 14.76 154.08
CA LYS A 8 -80.11 15.92 153.71
C LYS A 8 -81.58 15.59 153.56
N ALA A 9 -82.42 16.59 153.73
CA ALA A 9 -83.85 16.55 153.44
C ALA A 9 -84.26 17.80 152.67
N ARG A 10 -85.15 17.65 151.69
CA ARG A 10 -85.70 18.78 150.92
C ARG A 10 -87.20 18.85 151.11
N TYR A 11 -87.69 20.07 151.23
CA TYR A 11 -89.08 20.40 151.43
C TYR A 11 -89.49 21.46 150.43
N THR A 12 -90.65 21.24 149.82
CA THR A 12 -91.30 22.29 149.03
C THR A 12 -91.86 23.32 149.99
N VAL A 13 -91.54 24.59 149.74
CA VAL A 13 -92.07 25.71 150.50
C VAL A 13 -93.33 26.19 149.76
N LEU A 14 -94.49 25.98 150.38
CA LEU A 14 -95.79 26.35 149.81
C LEU A 14 -96.34 27.65 150.41
N SER A 15 -95.71 28.14 151.47
CA SER A 15 -96.07 29.37 152.17
C SER A 15 -94.80 30.00 152.74
N THR A 16 -94.78 31.31 152.86
CA THR A 16 -93.67 32.06 153.46
C THR A 16 -93.59 31.88 154.98
N THR A 17 -94.57 31.24 155.61
CA THR A 17 -94.53 30.93 157.05
C THR A 17 -94.12 29.47 157.28
N PRO A 18 -93.12 29.18 158.12
CA PRO A 18 -92.70 27.82 158.44
C PRO A 18 -93.81 26.98 159.07
N VAL A 19 -93.79 25.68 158.79
CA VAL A 19 -94.76 24.74 159.39
C VAL A 19 -94.48 24.59 160.88
N VAL A 20 -95.50 24.84 161.71
CA VAL A 20 -95.38 24.90 163.18
C VAL A 20 -95.01 23.55 163.80
N SER A 21 -95.48 22.43 163.23
CA SER A 21 -95.09 21.09 163.68
C SER A 21 -93.62 20.75 163.38
N GLY A 22 -92.92 21.62 162.63
CA GLY A 22 -91.55 21.44 162.22
C GLY A 22 -91.36 20.53 161.01
N TYR A 23 -90.10 20.42 160.60
CA TYR A 23 -89.61 19.63 159.49
C TYR A 23 -88.75 18.50 160.03
N SER A 24 -88.99 17.28 159.57
CA SER A 24 -88.26 16.12 160.06
C SER A 24 -86.78 16.18 159.64
N ILE A 25 -85.88 15.78 160.54
CA ILE A 25 -84.48 15.53 160.24
C ILE A 25 -84.31 14.01 160.26
N PRO A 26 -84.30 13.34 159.10
CA PRO A 26 -84.32 11.88 159.01
C PRO A 26 -82.92 11.25 159.18
N PHE A 27 -81.96 12.01 159.71
CA PHE A 27 -80.56 11.61 159.78
C PHE A 27 -79.93 12.01 161.10
N LYS A 28 -78.94 11.22 161.52
CA LYS A 28 -78.24 11.38 162.79
C LYS A 28 -77.40 12.66 162.82
N TYR A 29 -77.43 13.35 163.95
CA TYR A 29 -76.57 14.49 164.28
C TYR A 29 -76.18 14.43 165.75
N TRP A 30 -74.99 14.95 166.09
CA TRP A 30 -74.41 14.90 167.44
C TRP A 30 -74.47 16.25 168.14
N ASP A 31 -74.63 17.32 167.37
CA ASP A 31 -74.77 18.68 167.86
C ASP A 31 -75.75 19.44 166.95
N VAL A 32 -76.57 20.32 167.52
CA VAL A 32 -77.55 21.11 166.77
C VAL A 32 -76.88 22.07 165.76
N SER A 33 -75.63 22.46 166.02
CA SER A 33 -74.80 23.27 165.10
C SER A 33 -74.45 22.57 163.79
N GLN A 34 -74.60 21.25 163.72
CA GLN A 34 -74.30 20.45 162.53
C GLN A 34 -75.42 20.48 161.49
N ILE A 35 -76.53 21.18 161.78
CA ILE A 35 -77.66 21.32 160.86
C ILE A 35 -77.59 22.68 160.18
N SER A 36 -77.51 22.67 158.85
CA SER A 36 -77.60 23.86 158.02
C SER A 36 -78.84 23.80 157.14
N VAL A 37 -79.41 24.97 156.83
CA VAL A 37 -80.63 25.08 156.01
C VAL A 37 -80.38 26.06 154.88
N ILE A 38 -80.72 25.67 153.66
CA ILE A 38 -80.60 26.47 152.44
C ILE A 38 -81.99 26.66 151.84
N LEU A 39 -82.32 27.91 151.53
CA LEU A 39 -83.53 28.31 150.81
C LEU A 39 -83.18 28.66 149.36
N THR A 40 -83.95 28.17 148.40
CA THR A 40 -83.74 28.43 146.97
C THR A 40 -84.93 29.17 146.37
N SER A 41 -84.66 30.27 145.67
CA SER A 41 -85.67 31.07 144.97
C SER A 41 -86.14 30.41 143.67
N SER A 42 -87.29 30.83 143.15
CA SER A 42 -87.80 30.42 141.83
C SER A 42 -86.90 30.83 140.65
N THR A 43 -86.00 31.81 140.83
CA THR A 43 -85.01 32.24 139.83
C THR A 43 -83.68 31.49 139.93
N GLY A 44 -83.58 30.54 140.87
CA GLY A 44 -82.38 29.71 141.05
C GLY A 44 -81.28 30.36 141.89
N VAL A 45 -81.62 31.38 142.69
CA VAL A 45 -80.70 31.99 143.66
C VAL A 45 -80.81 31.22 144.98
N GLU A 46 -79.67 30.80 145.53
CA GLU A 46 -79.60 30.04 146.80
C GLU A 46 -79.18 30.96 147.95
N THR A 47 -79.77 30.77 149.15
CA THR A 47 -79.50 31.55 150.36
C THR A 47 -79.48 30.66 151.60
N GLN A 48 -78.43 30.75 152.42
CA GLN A 48 -78.30 29.96 153.66
C GLN A 48 -78.98 30.66 154.84
N VAL A 49 -79.73 29.91 155.65
CA VAL A 49 -80.41 30.41 156.86
C VAL A 49 -79.44 30.43 158.04
N ALA A 50 -79.46 31.52 158.81
CA ALA A 50 -78.67 31.66 160.02
C ALA A 50 -79.15 30.71 161.14
N SER A 51 -78.20 30.10 161.85
CA SER A 51 -78.49 29.08 162.89
C SER A 51 -79.30 29.60 164.09
N ALA A 52 -79.18 30.88 164.45
CA ALA A 52 -79.93 31.48 165.56
C ALA A 52 -81.46 31.51 165.34
N SER A 53 -81.91 31.37 164.09
CA SER A 53 -83.34 31.35 163.73
C SER A 53 -83.93 29.94 163.74
N LEU A 54 -83.10 28.93 164.00
CA LEU A 54 -83.46 27.52 163.97
C LEU A 54 -83.48 26.95 165.39
N SER A 55 -84.44 26.08 165.64
CA SER A 55 -84.48 25.25 166.84
C SER A 55 -84.58 23.80 166.42
N VAL A 56 -83.63 22.99 166.88
CA VAL A 56 -83.54 21.57 166.54
C VAL A 56 -83.69 20.79 167.84
N THR A 57 -84.45 19.69 167.79
CA THR A 57 -84.59 18.78 168.92
C THR A 57 -83.22 18.25 169.39
N SER A 58 -83.14 17.72 170.60
CA SER A 58 -81.89 17.19 171.14
C SER A 58 -81.20 16.21 170.18
N PRO A 59 -79.85 16.22 170.11
CA PRO A 59 -79.09 15.33 169.23
C PRO A 59 -79.46 13.87 169.39
N GLY A 60 -79.53 13.16 168.26
CA GLY A 60 -79.99 11.78 168.18
C GLY A 60 -79.99 11.26 166.74
N ASP A 61 -80.58 10.08 166.53
CA ASP A 61 -80.66 9.43 165.22
C ASP A 61 -81.62 10.14 164.25
N THR A 62 -82.60 10.85 164.80
CA THR A 62 -83.53 11.72 164.08
C THR A 62 -83.79 12.97 164.89
N GLY A 63 -84.37 13.99 164.26
CA GLY A 63 -84.77 15.20 164.94
C GLY A 63 -85.92 15.90 164.25
N THR A 64 -86.35 17.03 164.80
CA THR A 64 -87.28 17.95 164.17
C THR A 64 -86.68 19.35 164.19
N LEU A 65 -86.61 19.95 163.00
CA LEU A 65 -86.27 21.34 162.79
C LEU A 65 -87.54 22.18 162.92
N THR A 66 -87.53 23.12 163.84
CA THR A 66 -88.52 24.19 163.92
C THR A 66 -87.81 25.53 163.72
N PHE A 67 -88.59 26.53 163.37
CA PHE A 67 -88.10 27.89 163.26
C PHE A 67 -88.56 28.69 164.47
N ALA A 68 -87.78 29.70 164.85
CA ALA A 68 -88.17 30.62 165.90
C ALA A 68 -89.56 31.22 165.61
N ALA A 69 -90.37 31.44 166.66
CA ALA A 69 -91.71 31.99 166.52
C ALA A 69 -91.66 33.33 165.75
N GLY A 70 -92.38 33.41 164.64
CA GLY A 70 -92.43 34.60 163.77
C GLY A 70 -91.42 34.64 162.62
N TYR A 71 -90.55 33.64 162.45
CA TYR A 71 -89.67 33.56 161.29
C TYR A 71 -90.47 33.44 159.98
N THR A 72 -90.06 34.14 158.91
CA THR A 72 -90.65 34.06 157.57
C THR A 72 -89.59 33.76 156.52
N PHE A 73 -89.92 32.93 155.54
CA PHE A 73 -89.05 32.64 154.40
C PHE A 73 -88.99 33.84 153.44
N PRO A 74 -87.82 34.15 152.83
CA PRO A 74 -87.70 35.19 151.82
C PRO A 74 -88.68 35.01 150.67
N GLU A 75 -89.16 36.11 150.12
CA GLU A 75 -90.11 36.10 149.01
C GLU A 75 -89.54 35.35 147.79
N GLY A 76 -90.37 34.51 147.17
CA GLY A 76 -89.96 33.67 146.04
C GLY A 76 -89.20 32.41 146.42
N THR A 77 -88.99 32.13 147.72
CA THR A 77 -88.47 30.83 148.18
C THR A 77 -89.44 29.72 147.78
N SER A 78 -88.92 28.74 147.05
CA SER A 78 -89.71 27.59 146.55
C SER A 78 -89.28 26.28 147.19
N VAL A 79 -88.02 26.19 147.63
CA VAL A 79 -87.44 24.97 148.18
C VAL A 79 -86.63 25.30 149.42
N LEU A 80 -86.83 24.50 150.46
CA LEU A 80 -86.01 24.48 151.67
C LEU A 80 -85.23 23.17 151.69
N THR A 81 -83.94 23.24 151.94
CA THR A 81 -83.03 22.10 151.98
C THR A 81 -82.32 22.09 153.31
N VAL A 82 -82.60 21.10 154.14
CA VAL A 82 -81.89 20.84 155.39
C VAL A 82 -80.75 19.88 155.09
N VAL A 83 -79.54 20.21 155.53
CA VAL A 83 -78.34 19.39 155.30
C VAL A 83 -77.56 19.25 156.60
N ARG A 84 -76.91 18.10 156.77
CA ARG A 84 -75.86 17.94 157.77
C ARG A 84 -74.58 18.55 157.22
N THR A 85 -73.93 19.37 158.02
CA THR A 85 -72.61 19.92 157.71
C THR A 85 -71.68 19.63 158.88
N LEU A 86 -70.59 18.93 158.60
CA LEU A 86 -69.56 18.63 159.59
C LEU A 86 -68.27 19.37 159.24
N THR A 87 -67.66 19.99 160.25
CA THR A 87 -66.25 20.38 160.15
C THR A 87 -65.41 19.12 160.08
N ILE A 88 -64.53 19.01 159.09
CA ILE A 88 -63.67 17.84 158.92
C ILE A 88 -62.51 17.93 159.92
N GLU A 89 -62.72 17.39 161.12
CA GLU A 89 -61.73 17.33 162.20
C GLU A 89 -61.92 16.08 163.08
N GLN A 90 -60.85 15.63 163.73
CA GLN A 90 -60.92 14.54 164.71
C GLN A 90 -60.99 15.13 166.12
N LEU A 91 -62.08 14.86 166.84
CA LEU A 91 -62.32 15.46 168.17
C LEU A 91 -61.76 14.64 169.36
N SER A 92 -61.56 13.33 169.20
CA SER A 92 -61.10 12.44 170.28
C SER A 92 -59.67 11.97 170.05
N ASP A 93 -58.83 12.08 171.09
CA ASP A 93 -57.44 11.61 171.14
C ASP A 93 -57.30 10.51 172.20
N TYR A 94 -57.06 9.27 171.76
CA TYR A 94 -56.86 8.13 172.66
C TYR A 94 -55.37 7.92 172.94
N ARG A 95 -55.03 7.83 174.23
CA ARG A 95 -53.65 7.62 174.67
C ARG A 95 -53.33 6.15 174.92
N ASN A 96 -52.09 5.78 174.64
CA ASN A 96 -51.63 4.41 174.78
C ASN A 96 -51.60 3.96 176.25
N GLY A 97 -52.22 2.82 176.54
CA GLY A 97 -52.29 2.22 177.88
C GLY A 97 -53.48 2.65 178.74
N ASP A 98 -54.29 3.60 178.25
CA ASP A 98 -55.53 4.01 178.92
C ASP A 98 -56.71 3.11 178.51
N VAL A 99 -57.77 3.12 179.32
CA VAL A 99 -58.97 2.33 179.06
C VAL A 99 -59.74 2.97 177.89
N MET A 100 -59.88 2.25 176.79
CA MET A 100 -60.69 2.70 175.65
C MET A 100 -62.18 2.53 175.95
N ASP A 101 -62.93 3.64 175.91
CA ASP A 101 -64.39 3.64 175.95
C ASP A 101 -64.95 3.35 174.55
N ALA A 102 -65.67 2.23 174.43
CA ALA A 102 -66.27 1.79 173.18
C ALA A 102 -67.30 2.80 172.64
N GLU A 103 -68.06 3.49 173.49
CA GLU A 103 -69.10 4.43 173.03
C GLU A 103 -68.47 5.68 172.40
N GLN A 104 -67.39 6.19 172.99
CA GLN A 104 -66.66 7.32 172.44
C GLN A 104 -65.95 6.94 171.13
N LEU A 105 -65.51 5.68 170.99
CA LEU A 105 -64.88 5.18 169.76
C LEU A 105 -65.91 5.07 168.63
N GLU A 106 -67.08 4.48 168.91
CA GLU A 106 -68.19 4.36 167.95
C GLU A 106 -68.67 5.73 167.48
N LYS A 107 -68.79 6.72 168.38
CA LYS A 107 -69.11 8.10 168.01
C LYS A 107 -68.11 8.69 167.01
N SER A 108 -66.80 8.44 167.21
CA SER A 108 -65.75 8.94 166.32
C SER A 108 -65.80 8.31 164.92
N PHE A 109 -66.08 7.00 164.84
CA PHE A 109 -66.27 6.32 163.56
C PHE A 109 -67.53 6.79 162.83
N ASP A 110 -68.63 6.94 163.55
CA ASP A 110 -69.86 7.48 162.98
C ASP A 110 -69.63 8.89 162.39
N MET A 111 -69.01 9.81 163.13
CA MET A 111 -68.72 11.15 162.61
C MET A 111 -67.82 11.10 161.35
N THR A 112 -66.85 10.20 161.30
CA THR A 112 -65.97 10.00 160.13
C THR A 112 -66.79 9.56 158.91
N VAL A 113 -67.72 8.61 159.08
CA VAL A 113 -68.60 8.14 158.00
C VAL A 113 -69.52 9.27 157.51
N ALA A 114 -70.03 10.11 158.41
CA ALA A 114 -70.84 11.28 158.03
C ALA A 114 -70.06 12.29 157.18
N MET A 115 -68.79 12.54 157.50
CA MET A 115 -67.92 13.43 156.69
C MET A 115 -67.70 12.88 155.28
N LEU A 116 -67.51 11.57 155.15
CA LEU A 116 -67.39 10.87 153.86
C LEU A 116 -68.65 10.99 152.99
N GLN A 117 -69.84 10.90 153.60
CA GLN A 117 -71.11 11.08 152.87
C GLN A 117 -71.23 12.47 152.25
N GLU A 118 -70.87 13.52 152.99
CA GLU A 118 -70.90 14.90 152.50
C GLU A 118 -69.93 15.12 151.34
N LEU A 119 -68.73 14.53 151.42
CA LEU A 119 -67.72 14.65 150.37
C LEU A 119 -68.17 13.97 149.06
N ASN A 120 -68.79 12.79 149.15
CA ASN A 120 -69.30 12.06 147.97
C ASN A 120 -70.40 12.85 147.24
N GLU A 121 -71.30 13.50 147.99
CA GLU A 121 -72.36 14.32 147.40
C GLU A 121 -71.80 15.52 146.62
N LYS A 122 -70.77 16.18 147.15
CA LYS A 122 -70.09 17.27 146.46
C LYS A 122 -69.44 16.79 145.17
N LEU A 123 -68.76 15.65 145.18
CA LEU A 123 -68.07 15.11 144.01
C LEU A 123 -69.03 14.70 142.88
N ALA A 124 -70.17 14.09 143.20
CA ALA A 124 -71.13 13.58 142.23
C ALA A 124 -71.83 14.67 141.36
N ARG A 125 -71.69 15.96 141.70
CA ARG A 125 -72.38 17.09 141.03
C ARG A 125 -71.42 18.01 140.26
N THR A 126 -70.20 17.58 140.01
CA THR A 126 -69.17 18.36 139.30
C THR A 126 -68.94 17.84 137.89
N VAL A 127 -68.64 18.73 136.95
CA VAL A 127 -68.01 18.35 135.67
C VAL A 127 -66.55 18.07 135.97
N ARG A 128 -66.09 16.84 135.70
CA ARG A 128 -64.72 16.43 135.99
C ARG A 128 -63.81 16.78 134.83
N ILE A 129 -62.84 17.64 135.09
CA ILE A 129 -61.70 17.88 134.20
C ILE A 129 -60.47 17.10 134.72
N PRO A 130 -59.48 16.78 133.86
CA PRO A 130 -58.25 16.11 134.27
C PRO A 130 -57.47 16.88 135.35
N ILE A 131 -56.71 16.16 136.19
CA ILE A 131 -55.92 16.79 137.27
C ILE A 131 -54.78 17.69 136.76
N SER A 132 -54.35 17.50 135.52
CA SER A 132 -53.31 18.30 134.87
C SER A 132 -53.83 19.61 134.29
N ASP A 133 -55.14 19.83 134.29
CA ASP A 133 -55.80 21.03 133.75
C ASP A 133 -55.71 22.17 134.79
N PRO A 134 -55.31 23.41 134.44
CA PRO A 134 -55.15 24.49 135.41
C PRO A 134 -56.48 24.85 136.11
N ALA A 135 -56.41 25.32 137.36
CA ALA A 135 -57.58 25.64 138.18
C ALA A 135 -58.40 26.79 137.57
N SER A 136 -59.40 26.46 136.77
CA SER A 136 -60.40 27.38 136.25
C SER A 136 -61.66 27.34 137.14
N SER A 137 -62.38 28.47 137.20
CA SER A 137 -63.65 28.55 137.93
C SER A 137 -64.70 27.72 137.21
N LEU A 138 -64.88 26.46 137.63
CA LEU A 138 -65.83 25.49 137.06
C LEU A 138 -67.29 25.70 137.50
N GLN A 139 -67.65 26.92 137.89
CA GLN A 139 -69.02 27.21 138.27
C GLN A 139 -69.87 27.47 137.03
N MET A 140 -70.71 26.49 136.68
CA MET A 140 -71.76 26.72 135.69
C MET A 140 -72.78 27.73 136.24
N PRO A 141 -73.28 28.67 135.41
CA PRO A 141 -74.45 29.48 135.76
C PRO A 141 -75.65 28.58 136.10
N SER A 142 -76.62 29.10 136.84
CA SER A 142 -77.83 28.34 137.21
C SER A 142 -78.52 27.73 135.98
N SER A 143 -79.32 26.68 136.19
CA SER A 143 -80.04 26.02 135.09
C SER A 143 -80.98 26.94 134.32
N LEU A 144 -81.33 28.08 134.93
CA LEU A 144 -82.19 29.08 134.34
C LEU A 144 -81.43 30.03 133.39
N VAL A 145 -80.16 30.34 133.67
CA VAL A 145 -79.35 31.27 132.85
C VAL A 145 -78.85 30.62 131.56
N ARG A 146 -78.55 29.32 131.58
CA ARG A 146 -77.99 28.58 130.42
C ARG A 146 -79.06 28.01 129.47
N ALA A 147 -80.29 28.51 129.53
CA ALA A 147 -81.36 28.02 128.67
C ALA A 147 -81.11 28.40 127.20
N ASN A 148 -81.33 27.46 126.27
CA ASN A 148 -81.16 27.63 124.81
C ASN A 148 -79.74 28.02 124.35
N MET A 149 -78.74 27.85 125.20
CA MET A 149 -77.33 27.97 124.82
C MET A 149 -76.75 26.59 124.54
N LEU A 150 -75.84 26.50 123.58
CA LEU A 150 -75.05 25.28 123.37
C LEU A 150 -73.86 25.27 124.32
N LEU A 151 -73.48 24.08 124.77
CA LEU A 151 -72.24 23.89 125.50
C LEU A 151 -71.10 23.82 124.49
N GLY A 152 -70.18 24.78 124.55
CA GLY A 152 -69.03 24.87 123.67
C GLY A 152 -67.73 25.01 124.45
N PHE A 153 -66.64 25.00 123.69
CA PHE A 153 -65.32 25.27 124.20
C PHE A 153 -64.79 26.53 123.53
N ASP A 154 -64.17 27.41 124.30
CA ASP A 154 -63.42 28.51 123.72
C ASP A 154 -62.10 28.01 123.12
N ALA A 155 -61.33 28.92 122.51
CA ALA A 155 -60.03 28.58 121.91
C ALA A 155 -58.98 28.05 122.92
N SER A 156 -59.23 28.23 124.23
CA SER A 156 -58.37 27.75 125.32
C SER A 156 -58.89 26.46 125.96
N GLY A 157 -60.01 25.92 125.48
CA GLY A 157 -60.62 24.71 126.02
C GLY A 157 -61.50 24.92 127.25
N ASN A 158 -61.75 26.17 127.68
CA ASN A 158 -62.67 26.41 128.79
C ASN A 158 -64.10 26.17 128.34
N ILE A 159 -64.92 25.67 129.27
CA ILE A 159 -66.33 25.44 129.04
C ILE A 159 -67.05 26.80 129.00
N ILE A 160 -67.62 27.13 127.85
CA ILE A 160 -68.42 28.32 127.64
C ILE A 160 -69.79 27.96 127.06
N PRO A 161 -70.85 28.73 127.37
CA PRO A 161 -72.08 28.68 126.60
C PRO A 161 -71.95 29.51 125.29
N ILE A 162 -72.35 28.96 124.14
CA ILE A 162 -72.33 29.63 122.81
C ILE A 162 -73.76 29.94 122.35
N LEU A 163 -73.96 31.12 121.75
CA LEU A 163 -75.22 31.58 121.17
C LEU A 163 -75.38 31.12 119.71
N THR A 164 -76.58 30.74 119.30
CA THR A 164 -76.83 30.16 117.96
C THR A 164 -76.70 31.16 116.80
N SER A 165 -76.84 32.46 117.05
CA SER A 165 -76.78 33.52 116.02
C SER A 165 -75.37 33.74 115.43
N GLU A 166 -74.31 33.37 116.13
CA GLU A 166 -72.93 33.51 115.63
C GLU A 166 -72.60 32.49 114.52
N ILE A 167 -73.31 31.37 114.49
CA ILE A 167 -73.12 30.31 113.48
C ILE A 167 -73.72 30.72 112.13
N GLU A 168 -74.79 31.52 112.13
CA GLU A 168 -75.52 31.90 110.91
C GLU A 168 -74.73 32.90 110.03
N GLN A 169 -73.90 33.76 110.62
CA GLN A 169 -73.06 34.72 109.89
C GLN A 169 -72.00 34.05 109.02
N ASN A 170 -71.39 32.97 109.50
CA ASN A 170 -70.34 32.24 108.78
C ASN A 170 -70.87 31.50 107.54
N LEU A 171 -72.18 31.22 107.47
CA LEU A 171 -72.81 30.58 106.32
C LEU A 171 -73.02 31.56 105.15
N ALA A 172 -73.16 32.87 105.42
CA ALA A 172 -73.35 33.90 104.41
C ALA A 172 -72.08 34.11 103.55
N ASP A 173 -70.89 33.99 104.15
CA ASP A 173 -69.62 34.18 103.44
C ASP A 173 -69.33 33.07 102.40
N ALA A 174 -69.89 31.87 102.60
CA ALA A 174 -69.74 30.76 101.66
C ALA A 174 -70.53 30.95 100.35
N LEU A 175 -71.60 31.75 100.36
CA LEU A 175 -72.48 31.97 99.20
C LEU A 175 -71.89 32.98 98.19
N ALA A 176 -70.94 33.82 98.60
CA ALA A 176 -70.28 34.80 97.74
C ALA A 176 -69.29 34.21 96.71
N ALA A 177 -68.92 32.92 96.83
CA ALA A 177 -67.98 32.27 95.90
C ALA A 177 -68.62 31.88 94.54
N GLU A 178 -69.96 31.84 94.44
CA GLU A 178 -70.72 31.46 93.23
C GLU A 178 -70.68 32.55 92.12
N THR A 179 -70.38 33.80 92.47
CA THR A 179 -70.41 34.97 91.57
C THR A 179 -69.22 35.02 90.59
N SER A 180 -68.21 34.16 90.76
CA SER A 180 -66.99 34.15 89.94
C SER A 180 -67.16 33.54 88.55
N VAL A 181 -68.19 32.73 88.29
CA VAL A 181 -68.42 32.07 86.99
C VAL A 181 -69.03 33.03 85.95
N ASP A 182 -69.80 34.03 86.39
CA ASP A 182 -70.36 35.09 85.55
C ASP A 182 -69.26 36.02 84.99
N GLY A 183 -68.13 36.11 85.71
CA GLY A 183 -66.92 36.85 85.33
C GLY A 183 -66.23 36.37 84.05
N MET A 184 -66.47 35.12 83.62
CA MET A 184 -65.88 34.61 82.37
C MET A 184 -66.74 34.97 81.14
N TYR A 185 -68.05 35.14 81.32
CA TYR A 185 -68.95 35.57 80.26
C TYR A 185 -68.93 37.07 80.01
N ASN A 186 -68.38 37.87 80.92
CA ASN A 186 -68.32 39.33 80.81
C ASN A 186 -66.90 39.87 80.53
N ASP A 187 -65.94 38.99 80.22
CA ASP A 187 -64.61 39.39 79.78
C ASP A 187 -64.68 40.33 78.57
N ALA A 188 -63.95 41.44 78.65
CA ALA A 188 -64.04 42.54 77.70
C ALA A 188 -63.69 42.10 76.26
N GLY A 189 -62.75 41.16 76.08
CA GLY A 189 -62.37 40.66 74.77
C GLY A 189 -63.49 39.82 74.12
N MET A 190 -64.08 38.93 74.91
CA MET A 190 -65.20 38.09 74.45
C MET A 190 -66.49 38.88 74.24
N VAL A 191 -66.70 39.96 74.99
CA VAL A 191 -67.78 40.93 74.73
C VAL A 191 -67.54 41.63 73.40
N ALA A 192 -66.34 42.18 73.15
CA ALA A 192 -66.03 42.88 71.90
C ALA A 192 -66.24 42.01 70.66
N VAL A 193 -65.81 40.74 70.69
CA VAL A 193 -66.03 39.78 69.58
C VAL A 193 -67.52 39.51 69.37
N ARG A 194 -68.29 39.23 70.43
CA ARG A 194 -69.74 39.01 70.31
C ARG A 194 -70.48 40.25 69.84
N THR A 195 -70.11 41.42 70.35
CA THR A 195 -70.68 42.70 69.93
C THR A 195 -70.41 42.95 68.46
N ASP A 196 -69.18 42.74 67.97
CA ASP A 196 -68.88 42.90 66.54
C ASP A 196 -69.65 41.88 65.69
N MET A 197 -69.65 40.58 66.06
CA MET A 197 -70.39 39.55 65.32
C MET A 197 -71.92 39.79 65.29
N ALA A 198 -72.47 40.42 66.32
CA ALA A 198 -73.89 40.78 66.37
C ALA A 198 -74.26 41.93 65.42
N LEU A 199 -73.29 42.69 64.89
CA LEU A 199 -73.52 43.74 63.89
C LEU A 199 -73.89 43.19 62.50
N GLY A 200 -73.94 41.86 62.33
CA GLY A 200 -74.28 41.21 61.08
C GLY A 200 -73.39 41.68 59.94
N ALA A 201 -73.99 42.23 58.87
CA ALA A 201 -73.26 42.70 57.70
C ALA A 201 -72.26 43.85 57.99
N SER A 202 -72.40 44.57 59.12
CA SER A 202 -71.46 45.62 59.55
C SER A 202 -70.34 45.12 60.46
N SER A 203 -70.34 43.84 60.83
CA SER A 203 -69.24 43.21 61.58
C SER A 203 -67.95 43.29 60.77
N LYS A 204 -66.88 43.83 61.36
CA LYS A 204 -65.56 43.85 60.71
C LYS A 204 -65.00 42.43 60.61
N ILE A 205 -65.27 41.60 61.61
CA ILE A 205 -64.86 40.19 61.63
C ILE A 205 -65.59 39.41 60.51
N LEU A 206 -66.90 39.60 60.35
CA LEU A 206 -67.66 38.97 59.27
C LEU A 206 -67.24 39.49 57.89
N ALA A 207 -66.96 40.79 57.76
CA ALA A 207 -66.47 41.37 56.51
C ALA A 207 -65.13 40.74 56.07
N VAL A 208 -64.21 40.54 57.03
CA VAL A 208 -62.94 39.83 56.77
C VAL A 208 -63.19 38.36 56.42
N ALA A 209 -64.10 37.68 57.14
CA ALA A 209 -64.47 36.30 56.83
C ALA A 209 -65.09 36.15 55.43
N ASN A 210 -65.93 37.10 55.01
CA ASN A 210 -66.52 37.11 53.66
C ASN A 210 -65.46 37.37 52.57
N ASN A 211 -64.42 38.13 52.88
CA ASN A 211 -63.29 38.35 51.97
C ASN A 211 -62.40 37.11 51.80
N LYS A 212 -62.57 36.04 52.59
CA LYS A 212 -61.82 34.78 52.47
C LYS A 212 -61.83 34.23 51.04
N THR A 213 -62.99 34.19 50.39
CA THR A 213 -63.10 33.69 49.00
C THR A 213 -62.32 34.56 48.01
N ASN A 214 -62.33 35.88 48.19
CA ASN A 214 -61.55 36.80 47.37
C ASN A 214 -60.05 36.61 47.60
N ILE A 215 -59.63 36.44 48.86
CA ILE A 215 -58.24 36.17 49.24
C ILE A 215 -57.77 34.84 48.63
N ASP A 216 -58.58 33.78 48.69
CA ASP A 216 -58.27 32.48 48.09
C ASP A 216 -58.16 32.57 46.56
N THR A 217 -59.02 33.38 45.92
CA THR A 217 -58.95 33.67 44.48
C THR A 217 -57.66 34.40 44.11
N VAL A 218 -57.29 35.44 44.88
CA VAL A 218 -56.04 36.19 44.69
C VAL A 218 -54.83 35.28 44.89
N ALA A 219 -54.84 34.42 45.91
CA ALA A 219 -53.76 33.46 46.16
C ALA A 219 -53.57 32.50 44.97
N THR A 220 -54.66 32.03 44.37
CA THR A 220 -54.62 31.21 43.15
C THR A 220 -54.08 31.99 41.96
N ALA A 221 -54.53 33.24 41.77
CA ALA A 221 -54.02 34.10 40.70
C ALA A 221 -52.52 34.39 40.85
N ILE A 222 -52.02 34.59 42.07
CA ILE A 222 -50.59 34.77 42.35
C ILE A 222 -49.78 33.53 41.93
N THR A 223 -50.33 32.33 42.10
CA THR A 223 -49.67 31.10 41.64
C THR A 223 -49.48 31.10 40.12
N ASN A 224 -50.51 31.52 39.36
CA ASN A 224 -50.40 31.67 37.91
C ASN A 224 -49.44 32.79 37.49
N VAL A 225 -49.47 33.94 38.17
CA VAL A 225 -48.53 35.04 37.92
C VAL A 225 -47.09 34.60 38.16
N ASN A 226 -46.83 33.86 39.23
CA ASN A 226 -45.51 33.30 39.51
C ASN A 226 -45.07 32.33 38.40
N ALA A 227 -45.98 31.49 37.87
CA ALA A 227 -45.69 30.62 36.74
C ALA A 227 -45.36 31.40 35.46
N VAL A 228 -46.07 32.50 35.18
CA VAL A 228 -45.72 33.44 34.10
C VAL A 228 -44.33 34.04 34.34
N GLY A 229 -44.03 34.43 35.59
CA GLY A 229 -42.72 34.92 36.01
C GLY A 229 -41.59 33.91 35.76
N THR A 230 -41.81 32.62 36.02
CA THR A 230 -40.82 31.58 35.69
C THR A 230 -40.65 31.36 34.19
N ASN A 231 -41.73 31.46 33.42
CA ASN A 231 -41.71 31.22 31.98
C ASN A 231 -41.10 32.37 31.17
N ILE A 232 -40.98 33.58 31.74
CA ILE A 232 -40.47 34.75 31.02
C ILE A 232 -39.02 34.55 30.52
N ALA A 233 -38.20 33.80 31.26
CA ALA A 233 -36.84 33.47 30.84
C ALA A 233 -36.84 32.67 29.53
N ASN A 234 -37.74 31.70 29.41
CA ASN A 234 -37.89 30.88 28.19
C ASN A 234 -38.44 31.71 27.02
N VAL A 235 -39.42 32.59 27.27
CA VAL A 235 -39.97 33.50 26.26
C VAL A 235 -38.89 34.45 25.75
N ASN A 236 -38.09 35.04 26.65
CA ASN A 236 -36.99 35.92 26.29
C ASN A 236 -35.88 35.18 25.55
N ALA A 237 -35.58 33.93 25.90
CA ALA A 237 -34.64 33.09 25.17
C ALA A 237 -35.13 32.80 23.74
N ALA A 238 -36.42 32.47 23.58
CA ALA A 238 -37.02 32.27 22.26
C ALA A 238 -36.99 33.57 21.43
N ALA A 239 -37.31 34.72 22.03
CA ALA A 239 -37.24 36.02 21.38
C ALA A 239 -35.80 36.41 21.00
N SER A 240 -34.83 36.15 21.87
CA SER A 240 -33.41 36.40 21.59
C SER A 240 -32.89 35.53 20.44
N ASN A 241 -33.44 34.32 20.28
CA ASN A 241 -33.14 33.42 19.16
C ASN A 241 -33.82 33.81 17.84
N ALA A 242 -34.67 34.84 17.80
CA ALA A 242 -35.41 35.22 16.59
C ALA A 242 -34.50 35.47 15.38
N THR A 243 -33.35 36.12 15.58
CA THR A 243 -32.37 36.35 14.49
C THR A 243 -31.82 35.04 13.94
N ASN A 244 -31.50 34.06 14.80
CA ASN A 244 -31.00 32.75 14.38
C ASN A 244 -32.07 31.94 13.66
N ILE A 245 -33.32 31.95 14.16
CA ILE A 245 -34.46 31.31 13.52
C ILE A 245 -34.70 31.91 12.14
N ASN A 246 -34.72 33.24 12.04
CA ASN A 246 -34.91 33.93 10.76
C ASN A 246 -33.76 33.67 9.79
N ALA A 247 -32.51 33.57 10.27
CA ALA A 247 -31.38 33.20 9.43
C ALA A 247 -31.51 31.76 8.90
N ALA A 248 -31.95 30.81 9.72
CA ALA A 248 -32.20 29.43 9.30
C ALA A 248 -33.33 29.34 8.27
N VAL A 249 -34.43 30.07 8.49
CA VAL A 249 -35.56 30.18 7.54
C VAL A 249 -35.13 30.82 6.24
N ALA A 250 -34.36 31.91 6.29
CA ALA A 250 -33.82 32.57 5.09
C ALA A 250 -32.92 31.64 4.27
N ASN A 251 -32.23 30.69 4.91
CA ASN A 251 -31.39 29.71 4.23
C ASN A 251 -32.18 28.50 3.66
N SER A 252 -33.50 28.42 3.89
CA SER A 252 -34.34 27.29 3.43
C SER A 252 -34.26 27.08 1.92
N SER A 253 -34.24 28.14 1.11
CA SER A 253 -34.12 28.02 -0.34
C SER A 253 -32.77 27.42 -0.77
N ASN A 254 -31.68 27.80 -0.09
CA ASN A 254 -30.35 27.25 -0.35
C ASN A 254 -30.26 25.77 0.06
N ILE A 255 -30.80 25.42 1.23
CA ILE A 255 -30.87 24.03 1.70
C ILE A 255 -31.67 23.18 0.69
N ASN A 256 -32.85 23.66 0.28
CA ASN A 256 -33.67 22.96 -0.70
C ASN A 256 -32.96 22.83 -2.06
N ALA A 257 -32.23 23.85 -2.51
CA ALA A 257 -31.43 23.77 -3.74
C ALA A 257 -30.33 22.68 -3.66
N VAL A 258 -29.63 22.58 -2.51
CA VAL A 258 -28.64 21.52 -2.29
C VAL A 258 -29.31 20.14 -2.25
N VAL A 259 -30.44 19.99 -1.56
CA VAL A 259 -31.21 18.74 -1.52
C VAL A 259 -31.70 18.33 -2.91
N SER A 260 -32.22 19.27 -3.71
CA SER A 260 -32.60 19.01 -5.10
C SER A 260 -31.41 18.62 -5.98
N ASN A 261 -30.21 19.16 -5.70
CA ASN A 261 -28.98 18.81 -6.41
C ASN A 261 -28.27 17.56 -5.86
N ALA A 262 -28.81 16.87 -4.85
CA ALA A 262 -28.12 15.76 -4.19
C ALA A 262 -27.70 14.66 -5.18
N THR A 263 -28.54 14.33 -6.16
CA THR A 263 -28.20 13.36 -7.22
C THR A 263 -27.01 13.84 -8.05
N ASN A 264 -26.97 15.11 -8.46
CA ASN A 264 -25.86 15.67 -9.25
C ASN A 264 -24.57 15.72 -8.44
N ILE A 265 -24.64 16.12 -7.16
CA ILE A 265 -23.50 16.12 -6.24
C ILE A 265 -22.93 14.70 -6.10
N ASN A 266 -23.79 13.71 -5.92
CA ASN A 266 -23.39 12.31 -5.82
C ASN A 266 -22.81 11.76 -7.13
N LEU A 267 -23.32 12.18 -8.29
CA LEU A 267 -22.74 11.84 -9.60
C LEU A 267 -21.32 12.40 -9.73
N VAL A 268 -21.12 13.69 -9.44
CA VAL A 268 -19.79 14.32 -9.47
C VAL A 268 -18.84 13.65 -8.47
N ALA A 269 -19.33 13.29 -7.28
CA ALA A 269 -18.55 12.54 -6.30
C ALA A 269 -18.18 11.13 -6.78
N GLY A 270 -19.10 10.45 -7.47
CA GLY A 270 -18.85 9.16 -8.13
C GLY A 270 -17.84 9.25 -9.27
N ASP A 271 -17.87 10.35 -10.02
CA ASP A 271 -16.92 10.64 -11.10
C ASP A 271 -15.55 11.12 -10.62
N LYS A 272 -15.30 11.17 -9.30
CA LYS A 272 -14.02 11.64 -8.75
C LYS A 272 -12.81 10.95 -9.38
N ALA A 273 -12.87 9.63 -9.58
CA ALA A 273 -11.79 8.89 -10.23
C ALA A 273 -11.55 9.33 -11.69
N ASN A 274 -12.62 9.61 -12.43
CA ASN A 274 -12.55 10.11 -13.81
C ASN A 274 -11.98 11.54 -13.84
N ILE A 275 -12.43 12.42 -12.94
CA ILE A 275 -11.94 13.79 -12.79
C ILE A 275 -10.43 13.78 -12.47
N ASP A 276 -10.01 12.95 -11.51
CA ASP A 276 -8.60 12.79 -11.14
C ASP A 276 -7.78 12.23 -12.32
N ALA A 277 -8.32 11.29 -13.10
CA ALA A 277 -7.65 10.76 -14.29
C ALA A 277 -7.48 11.82 -15.39
N VAL A 278 -8.49 12.65 -15.64
CA VAL A 278 -8.37 13.80 -16.57
C VAL A 278 -7.33 14.79 -16.05
N ALA A 279 -7.33 15.09 -14.76
CA ALA A 279 -6.33 15.96 -14.14
C ALA A 279 -4.91 15.38 -14.27
N ALA A 280 -4.73 14.07 -14.09
CA ALA A 280 -3.44 13.40 -14.30
C ALA A 280 -3.00 13.44 -15.78
N ASN A 281 -3.95 13.29 -16.71
CA ASN A 281 -3.69 13.41 -18.15
C ASN A 281 -3.32 14.82 -18.61
N LYS A 282 -3.49 15.86 -17.77
CA LYS A 282 -3.07 17.23 -18.09
C LYS A 282 -1.60 17.29 -18.51
N VAL A 283 -0.72 16.52 -17.85
CA VAL A 283 0.71 16.44 -18.20
C VAL A 283 0.90 15.89 -19.61
N ASN A 284 0.14 14.86 -19.98
CA ASN A 284 0.20 14.27 -21.32
C ASN A 284 -0.35 15.21 -22.39
N ILE A 285 -1.47 15.89 -22.09
CA ILE A 285 -2.07 16.89 -22.99
C ILE A 285 -1.11 18.06 -23.20
N ASP A 286 -0.48 18.56 -22.14
CA ASP A 286 0.52 19.62 -22.22
C ASP A 286 1.77 19.17 -22.98
N ALA A 287 2.20 17.92 -22.82
CA ALA A 287 3.30 17.36 -23.59
C ALA A 287 2.96 17.27 -25.09
N VAL A 288 1.75 16.85 -25.45
CA VAL A 288 1.27 16.85 -26.84
C VAL A 288 1.18 18.27 -27.39
N ALA A 289 0.68 19.23 -26.61
CA ALA A 289 0.63 20.64 -27.00
C ALA A 289 2.03 21.26 -27.13
N ALA A 290 2.99 20.89 -26.27
CA ALA A 290 4.38 21.31 -26.42
C ALA A 290 5.02 20.76 -27.70
N ASN A 291 4.58 19.58 -28.15
CA ASN A 291 4.98 18.97 -29.41
C ASN A 291 4.19 19.48 -30.62
N GLU A 292 3.34 20.50 -30.49
CA GLU A 292 2.52 21.04 -31.59
C GLU A 292 3.37 21.40 -32.82
N ALA A 293 4.51 22.06 -32.61
CA ALA A 293 5.44 22.39 -33.69
C ALA A 293 6.05 21.16 -34.39
N ASP A 294 6.38 20.11 -33.62
CA ASP A 294 6.93 18.86 -34.18
C ASP A 294 5.85 18.07 -34.93
N ILE A 295 4.62 18.04 -34.41
CA ILE A 295 3.45 17.44 -35.05
C ILE A 295 3.14 18.18 -36.35
N ASP A 296 3.18 19.51 -36.35
CA ASP A 296 2.99 20.34 -37.55
C ASP A 296 4.11 20.13 -38.57
N VAL A 297 5.36 19.97 -38.12
CA VAL A 297 6.48 19.61 -39.00
C VAL A 297 6.24 18.25 -39.64
N VAL A 298 5.89 17.22 -38.88
CA VAL A 298 5.60 15.87 -39.40
C VAL A 298 4.36 15.85 -40.30
N ALA A 299 3.29 16.56 -39.92
CA ALA A 299 2.06 16.68 -40.72
C ALA A 299 2.31 17.44 -42.02
N THR A 300 3.09 18.52 -41.95
CA THR A 300 3.61 19.20 -43.13
C THR A 300 4.43 18.20 -43.93
N ASP A 301 5.34 17.44 -43.31
CA ASP A 301 6.26 16.47 -43.93
C ASP A 301 5.54 15.31 -44.65
N LEU A 302 4.37 14.93 -44.16
CA LEU A 302 3.49 13.92 -44.77
C LEU A 302 2.55 14.53 -45.83
N ASN A 303 2.25 15.83 -45.75
CA ASN A 303 1.41 16.56 -46.69
C ASN A 303 2.20 17.39 -47.72
N LEU A 304 3.48 17.06 -47.92
CA LEU A 304 4.39 17.98 -48.60
C LEU A 304 4.11 18.12 -50.09
N GLY A 305 3.83 19.36 -50.48
CA GLY A 305 4.13 19.88 -51.81
C GLY A 305 5.63 19.77 -52.16
N ALA A 306 6.03 20.41 -53.26
CA ALA A 306 7.27 20.13 -54.00
C ALA A 306 8.62 20.20 -53.24
N ALA A 307 8.67 20.70 -51.99
CA ALA A 307 9.92 20.88 -51.23
C ALA A 307 10.32 19.69 -50.33
N SER A 308 9.53 18.61 -50.27
CA SER A 308 9.88 17.43 -49.47
C SER A 308 11.16 16.76 -49.90
N LYS A 309 12.05 16.50 -48.94
CA LYS A 309 13.20 15.62 -49.19
C LYS A 309 12.77 14.20 -49.54
N VAL A 310 11.70 13.68 -48.93
CA VAL A 310 11.16 12.34 -49.21
C VAL A 310 10.50 12.30 -50.60
N LYS A 311 9.70 13.30 -50.97
CA LYS A 311 9.10 13.39 -52.31
C LYS A 311 10.16 13.63 -53.39
N ILE A 312 11.17 14.47 -53.14
CA ILE A 312 12.29 14.68 -54.08
C ILE A 312 13.01 13.35 -54.34
N VAL A 313 13.34 12.58 -53.29
CA VAL A 313 13.94 11.25 -53.46
C VAL A 313 12.99 10.27 -54.15
N ALA A 314 11.69 10.34 -53.89
CA ALA A 314 10.68 9.52 -54.57
C ALA A 314 10.50 9.92 -56.06
N ASP A 315 10.58 11.20 -56.39
CA ASP A 315 10.51 11.73 -57.75
C ASP A 315 11.80 11.36 -58.53
N ASP A 316 12.96 11.41 -57.87
CA ASP A 316 14.26 10.99 -58.42
C ASP A 316 14.44 9.47 -58.51
N LYS A 317 13.47 8.67 -58.04
CA LYS A 317 13.53 7.20 -58.04
C LYS A 317 13.88 6.63 -59.40
N THR A 318 13.33 7.19 -60.48
CA THR A 318 13.63 6.76 -61.85
C THR A 318 15.09 6.99 -62.22
N ASN A 319 15.66 8.13 -61.81
CA ASN A 319 17.07 8.46 -62.03
C ASN A 319 17.99 7.55 -61.21
N ILE A 320 17.64 7.30 -59.94
CA ILE A 320 18.36 6.40 -59.04
C ILE A 320 18.37 4.97 -59.60
N ASP A 321 17.22 4.48 -60.07
CA ASP A 321 17.10 3.16 -60.69
C ASP A 321 17.91 3.08 -61.99
N ALA A 322 17.94 4.15 -62.79
CA ALA A 322 18.76 4.20 -64.01
C ALA A 322 20.27 4.15 -63.70
N VAL A 323 20.72 4.86 -62.66
CA VAL A 323 22.12 4.78 -62.18
C VAL A 323 22.42 3.36 -61.66
N ALA A 324 21.51 2.77 -60.89
CA ALA A 324 21.64 1.41 -60.39
C ALA A 324 21.69 0.37 -61.53
N ALA A 325 20.86 0.51 -62.57
CA ALA A 325 20.89 -0.33 -63.76
C ALA A 325 22.21 -0.17 -64.56
N ASN A 326 22.74 1.05 -64.61
CA ASN A 326 24.03 1.33 -65.25
C ASN A 326 25.24 0.87 -64.44
N LYS A 327 25.07 0.40 -63.20
CA LYS A 327 26.18 -0.02 -62.35
C LYS A 327 27.06 -1.09 -63.01
N THR A 328 26.47 -2.07 -63.69
CA THR A 328 27.24 -3.10 -64.42
C THR A 328 28.12 -2.49 -65.53
N ASN A 329 27.60 -1.48 -66.24
CA ASN A 329 28.37 -0.77 -67.28
C ASN A 329 29.49 0.07 -66.67
N ILE A 330 29.21 0.78 -65.56
CA ILE A 330 30.20 1.57 -64.82
C ILE A 330 31.32 0.66 -64.30
N ASP A 331 30.95 -0.48 -63.70
CA ASP A 331 31.91 -1.47 -63.20
C ASP A 331 32.73 -2.09 -64.34
N ALA A 332 32.12 -2.34 -65.51
CA ALA A 332 32.83 -2.84 -66.69
C ALA A 332 33.84 -1.82 -67.25
N VAL A 333 33.47 -0.53 -67.30
CA VAL A 333 34.40 0.55 -67.69
C VAL A 333 35.54 0.67 -66.67
N ALA A 334 35.22 0.62 -65.37
CA ALA A 334 36.23 0.62 -64.31
C ALA A 334 37.17 -0.60 -64.39
N GLY A 335 36.64 -1.79 -64.68
CA GLY A 335 37.43 -3.01 -64.90
C GLY A 335 38.35 -2.92 -66.11
N ASN A 336 37.94 -2.20 -67.16
CA ASN A 336 38.75 -1.96 -68.36
C ASN A 336 39.81 -0.86 -68.21
N ALA A 337 39.93 -0.20 -67.06
CA ALA A 337 40.84 0.92 -66.86
C ALA A 337 42.31 0.57 -67.21
N THR A 338 42.78 -0.63 -66.88
CA THR A 338 44.14 -1.08 -67.24
C THR A 338 44.34 -1.17 -68.75
N ASN A 339 43.34 -1.68 -69.49
CA ASN A 339 43.40 -1.80 -70.94
C ASN A 339 43.34 -0.42 -71.61
N ILE A 340 42.47 0.47 -71.14
CA ILE A 340 42.37 1.87 -71.62
C ILE A 340 43.71 2.59 -71.43
N ASN A 341 44.31 2.45 -70.24
CA ASN A 341 45.61 3.06 -69.94
C ASN A 341 46.75 2.44 -70.76
N ALA A 342 46.71 1.13 -71.05
CA ALA A 342 47.69 0.47 -71.91
C ALA A 342 47.60 0.98 -73.36
N VAL A 343 46.40 1.14 -73.91
CA VAL A 343 46.20 1.75 -75.24
C VAL A 343 46.68 3.20 -75.25
N ASN A 344 46.36 3.98 -74.21
CA ASN A 344 46.82 5.36 -74.09
C ASN A 344 48.35 5.46 -73.99
N THR A 345 49.00 4.54 -73.28
CA THR A 345 50.48 4.45 -73.20
C THR A 345 51.09 4.11 -74.57
N ASN A 346 50.43 3.23 -75.33
CA ASN A 346 50.86 2.86 -76.68
C ASN A 346 50.57 3.93 -77.74
N LYS A 347 49.87 5.03 -77.40
CA LYS A 347 49.51 6.08 -78.35
C LYS A 347 50.71 6.63 -79.11
N THR A 348 51.84 6.87 -78.46
CA THR A 348 53.06 7.36 -79.14
C THR A 348 53.60 6.37 -80.16
N ASN A 349 53.55 5.06 -79.87
CA ASN A 349 53.97 4.01 -80.81
C ASN A 349 53.02 3.93 -82.01
N ILE A 350 51.71 3.98 -81.76
CA ILE A 350 50.67 4.00 -82.80
C ILE A 350 50.84 5.23 -83.70
N ASP A 351 51.02 6.41 -83.11
CA ASP A 351 51.25 7.66 -83.84
C ASP A 351 52.57 7.61 -84.64
N THR A 352 53.61 6.94 -84.13
CA THR A 352 54.88 6.74 -84.85
C THR A 352 54.70 5.87 -86.10
N VAL A 353 53.99 4.74 -85.98
CA VAL A 353 53.68 3.87 -87.14
C VAL A 353 52.80 4.61 -88.14
N ALA A 354 51.77 5.34 -87.68
CA ALA A 354 50.91 6.14 -88.54
C ALA A 354 51.70 7.24 -89.28
N THR A 355 52.67 7.87 -88.60
CA THR A 355 53.56 8.87 -89.20
C THR A 355 54.49 8.24 -90.24
N ASP A 356 55.12 7.09 -89.95
CA ASP A 356 55.99 6.41 -90.93
C ASP A 356 55.21 6.02 -92.20
N LEU A 357 53.95 5.58 -92.07
CA LEU A 357 53.11 5.26 -93.22
C LEU A 357 52.71 6.50 -94.04
N ALA A 358 52.49 7.65 -93.38
CA ALA A 358 52.10 8.91 -94.02
C ALA A 358 53.27 9.59 -94.77
N LEU A 359 54.53 9.26 -94.46
CA LEU A 359 55.72 9.85 -95.08
C LEU A 359 55.98 9.40 -96.54
N GLY A 360 55.12 8.54 -97.12
CA GLY A 360 55.19 8.16 -98.53
C GLY A 360 56.55 7.61 -98.93
N ALA A 361 57.22 8.25 -99.90
CA ALA A 361 58.55 7.85 -100.37
C ALA A 361 59.66 7.90 -99.28
N SER A 362 59.43 8.62 -98.18
CA SER A 362 60.40 8.72 -97.08
C SER A 362 60.20 7.66 -95.98
N SER A 363 59.09 6.92 -96.01
CA SER A 363 58.79 5.82 -95.08
C SER A 363 59.91 4.77 -95.10
N ASN A 364 60.33 4.31 -93.93
CA ASN A 364 61.29 3.21 -93.85
C ASN A 364 60.69 1.91 -94.44
N VAL A 365 59.39 1.68 -94.25
CA VAL A 365 58.66 0.56 -94.87
C VAL A 365 58.68 0.66 -96.40
N LYS A 366 58.42 1.86 -96.96
CA LYS A 366 58.45 2.06 -98.41
C LYS A 366 59.86 1.89 -98.98
N LYS A 367 60.90 2.39 -98.29
CA LYS A 367 62.30 2.20 -98.71
C LYS A 367 62.69 0.72 -98.80
N VAL A 368 62.25 -0.10 -97.83
CA VAL A 368 62.44 -1.56 -97.89
C VAL A 368 61.67 -2.18 -99.04
N ALA A 369 60.42 -1.78 -99.28
CA ALA A 369 59.64 -2.26 -100.41
C ALA A 369 60.29 -1.93 -101.77
N ASP A 370 60.81 -0.71 -101.94
CA ASP A 370 61.53 -0.28 -103.14
C ASP A 370 62.87 -1.04 -103.30
N ALA A 371 63.57 -1.35 -102.20
CA ALA A 371 64.77 -2.19 -102.22
C ALA A 371 64.49 -3.64 -102.66
N ILE A 372 63.37 -4.24 -102.23
CA ILE A 372 62.93 -5.57 -102.67
C ILE A 372 62.64 -5.58 -104.18
N ALA A 373 62.04 -4.51 -104.72
CA ALA A 373 61.82 -4.39 -106.16
C ALA A 373 63.14 -4.41 -106.95
N ASN A 374 64.19 -3.75 -106.44
CA ASN A 374 65.52 -3.80 -107.04
C ASN A 374 66.14 -5.21 -106.98
N VAL A 375 65.96 -5.96 -105.88
CA VAL A 375 66.43 -7.36 -105.78
C VAL A 375 65.73 -8.25 -106.81
N ASN A 376 64.42 -8.07 -107.04
CA ASN A 376 63.70 -8.79 -108.09
C ASN A 376 64.23 -8.47 -109.49
N ALA A 377 64.64 -7.22 -109.75
CA ALA A 377 65.29 -6.84 -111.01
C ALA A 377 66.65 -7.55 -111.19
N VAL A 378 67.47 -7.67 -110.12
CA VAL A 378 68.70 -8.48 -110.15
C VAL A 378 68.38 -9.95 -110.49
N GLY A 379 67.28 -10.50 -109.95
CA GLY A 379 66.81 -11.83 -110.33
C GLY A 379 66.52 -11.99 -111.83
N THR A 380 65.91 -10.97 -112.46
CA THR A 380 65.71 -10.97 -113.92
C THR A 380 67.01 -10.83 -114.72
N ASP A 381 67.99 -10.08 -114.22
CA ASP A 381 69.31 -9.98 -114.87
C ASP A 381 70.12 -11.27 -114.78
N ILE A 382 70.03 -12.02 -113.67
CA ILE A 382 70.59 -13.38 -113.54
C ILE A 382 69.99 -14.32 -114.60
N ALA A 383 68.69 -14.22 -114.89
CA ALA A 383 68.06 -15.01 -115.95
C ALA A 383 68.64 -14.67 -117.34
N LYS A 384 68.98 -13.40 -117.61
CA LYS A 384 69.69 -13.00 -118.85
C LYS A 384 71.12 -13.54 -118.89
N VAL A 385 71.83 -13.56 -117.76
CA VAL A 385 73.17 -14.17 -117.67
C VAL A 385 73.11 -15.68 -117.97
N ASN A 386 72.10 -16.39 -117.44
CA ASN A 386 71.89 -17.80 -117.78
C ASN A 386 71.59 -17.99 -119.30
N ALA A 387 70.97 -17.02 -119.97
CA ALA A 387 70.80 -17.07 -121.43
C ALA A 387 72.13 -16.88 -122.20
N VAL A 388 73.11 -16.17 -121.63
CA VAL A 388 74.48 -16.10 -122.20
C VAL A 388 75.16 -17.46 -122.13
N GLN A 389 74.93 -18.24 -121.08
CA GLN A 389 75.47 -19.61 -120.98
C GLN A 389 74.99 -20.52 -122.13
N ALA A 390 73.74 -20.37 -122.58
CA ALA A 390 73.24 -21.10 -123.76
C ALA A 390 73.94 -20.69 -125.07
N LYS A 391 74.31 -19.40 -125.22
CA LYS A 391 75.11 -18.94 -126.36
C LYS A 391 76.56 -19.44 -126.31
N LEU A 392 77.09 -19.72 -125.13
CA LEU A 392 78.43 -20.31 -125.00
C LEU A 392 78.47 -21.74 -125.56
N THR A 393 77.39 -22.51 -125.41
CA THR A 393 77.24 -23.83 -126.08
C THR A 393 77.30 -23.72 -127.61
N GLU A 394 76.78 -22.64 -128.21
CA GLU A 394 76.91 -22.40 -129.65
C GLU A 394 78.36 -22.09 -130.06
N VAL A 395 79.13 -21.42 -129.20
CA VAL A 395 80.57 -21.16 -129.43
C VAL A 395 81.38 -22.46 -129.34
N ASP A 396 81.04 -23.36 -128.41
CA ASP A 396 81.65 -24.69 -128.34
C ASP A 396 81.38 -25.49 -129.64
N ASN A 397 80.17 -25.42 -130.19
CA ASN A 397 79.86 -26.02 -131.49
C ASN A 397 80.70 -25.43 -132.64
N VAL A 398 80.98 -24.12 -132.62
CA VAL A 398 81.89 -23.47 -133.59
C VAL A 398 83.32 -23.97 -133.42
N SER A 399 83.79 -24.19 -132.19
CA SER A 399 85.12 -24.76 -131.90
C SER A 399 85.26 -26.18 -132.46
N ASP A 400 84.26 -27.03 -132.28
CA ASP A 400 84.23 -28.38 -132.86
C ASP A 400 84.23 -28.34 -134.40
N ASN A 401 83.43 -27.46 -134.98
CA ASN A 401 83.42 -27.24 -136.44
C ASN A 401 84.78 -26.77 -136.98
N MET A 402 85.47 -25.88 -136.26
CA MET A 402 86.81 -25.42 -136.66
C MET A 402 87.83 -26.56 -136.64
N THR A 403 87.74 -27.46 -135.67
CA THR A 403 88.57 -28.67 -135.60
C THR A 403 88.34 -29.57 -136.82
N ALA A 404 87.09 -29.73 -137.27
CA ALA A 404 86.77 -30.47 -138.49
C ALA A 404 87.34 -29.81 -139.77
N VAL A 405 87.32 -28.47 -139.87
CA VAL A 405 87.91 -27.72 -140.98
C VAL A 405 89.43 -27.91 -141.06
N VAL A 406 90.13 -27.90 -139.91
CA VAL A 406 91.59 -28.16 -139.86
C VAL A 406 91.94 -29.57 -140.34
N ASN A 407 91.13 -30.58 -139.98
CA ASN A 407 91.30 -31.93 -140.49
C ASN A 407 91.10 -32.00 -142.02
N ALA A 408 90.09 -31.31 -142.56
CA ALA A 408 89.87 -31.22 -144.00
C ALA A 408 91.04 -30.55 -144.74
N HIS A 409 91.61 -29.48 -144.18
CA HIS A 409 92.80 -28.81 -144.73
C HIS A 409 94.00 -29.77 -144.86
N THR A 410 94.24 -30.58 -143.83
CA THR A 410 95.33 -31.58 -143.82
C THR A 410 95.13 -32.64 -144.91
N ASN A 411 93.90 -33.13 -145.09
CA ASN A 411 93.56 -34.06 -146.16
C ASN A 411 93.76 -33.45 -147.56
N MET A 412 93.42 -32.18 -147.73
CA MET A 412 93.59 -31.46 -149.00
C MET A 412 95.06 -31.28 -149.37
N ALA A 413 95.93 -31.02 -148.39
CA ALA A 413 97.39 -30.95 -148.60
C ALA A 413 97.97 -32.27 -149.13
N ALA A 414 97.48 -33.42 -148.64
CA ALA A 414 97.90 -34.74 -149.13
C ALA A 414 97.47 -34.99 -150.59
N ILE A 415 96.27 -34.54 -151.00
CA ILE A 415 95.78 -34.66 -152.38
C ILE A 415 96.62 -33.79 -153.34
N ILE A 416 96.97 -32.56 -152.94
CA ILE A 416 97.80 -31.65 -153.77
C ILE A 416 99.20 -32.24 -154.05
N ALA A 417 99.76 -33.04 -153.14
CA ALA A 417 101.06 -33.69 -153.33
C ALA A 417 101.02 -34.92 -154.26
N ALA A 418 99.84 -35.51 -154.49
CA ALA A 418 99.70 -36.75 -155.27
C ALA A 418 100.16 -36.64 -156.75
N PRO A 419 99.88 -35.55 -157.50
CA PRO A 419 100.35 -35.38 -158.88
C PRO A 419 101.88 -35.36 -158.99
N THR A 420 102.58 -34.67 -158.08
CA THR A 420 104.05 -34.62 -158.05
C THR A 420 104.65 -36.01 -157.84
N GLN A 421 104.05 -36.80 -156.94
CA GLN A 421 104.47 -38.20 -156.70
C GLN A 421 104.23 -39.10 -157.92
N ALA A 422 103.12 -38.89 -158.65
CA ALA A 422 102.83 -39.60 -159.90
C ALA A 422 103.83 -39.24 -161.02
N THR A 423 104.24 -37.97 -161.13
CA THR A 423 105.27 -37.54 -162.09
C THR A 423 106.64 -38.17 -161.77
N ASN A 424 107.03 -38.20 -160.50
CA ASN A 424 108.28 -38.84 -160.07
C ASN A 424 108.31 -40.34 -160.44
N ALA A 425 107.20 -41.06 -160.23
CA ALA A 425 107.07 -42.46 -160.62
C ALA A 425 107.12 -42.66 -162.15
N ALA A 426 106.50 -41.79 -162.93
CA ALA A 426 106.52 -41.85 -164.39
C ALA A 426 107.92 -41.62 -164.98
N THR A 427 108.68 -40.66 -164.45
CA THR A 427 110.08 -40.42 -164.88
C THR A 427 110.97 -41.63 -164.58
N ALA A 428 110.81 -42.26 -163.40
CA ALA A 428 111.55 -43.48 -163.05
C ALA A 428 111.24 -44.65 -164.00
N ARG A 429 109.97 -44.83 -164.40
CA ARG A 429 109.55 -45.85 -165.38
C ARG A 429 110.22 -45.64 -166.75
N THR A 430 110.15 -44.43 -167.30
CA THR A 430 110.69 -44.14 -168.64
C THR A 430 112.20 -44.40 -168.72
N ALA A 431 112.96 -44.08 -167.66
CA ALA A 431 114.38 -44.37 -167.60
C ALA A 431 114.69 -45.88 -167.62
N ALA A 432 113.87 -46.69 -166.95
CA ALA A 432 114.03 -48.15 -166.93
C ALA A 432 113.67 -48.79 -168.29
N GLU A 433 112.62 -48.32 -168.96
CA GLU A 433 112.21 -48.81 -170.30
C GLU A 433 113.29 -48.58 -171.36
N ALA A 434 113.90 -47.38 -171.36
CA ALA A 434 114.98 -47.04 -172.28
C ALA A 434 116.22 -47.94 -172.12
N ALA A 435 116.59 -48.26 -170.86
CA ALA A 435 117.70 -49.16 -170.57
C ALA A 435 117.44 -50.60 -171.05
N ARG A 436 116.23 -51.11 -170.82
CA ARG A 436 115.80 -52.45 -171.27
C ARG A 436 115.87 -52.59 -172.79
N ASP A 437 115.30 -51.64 -173.52
CA ASP A 437 115.21 -51.74 -174.98
C ASP A 437 116.58 -51.67 -175.65
N LYS A 438 117.53 -50.94 -175.05
CA LYS A 438 118.91 -50.88 -175.50
C LYS A 438 119.64 -52.22 -175.34
N ALA A 439 119.47 -52.88 -174.19
CA ALA A 439 120.06 -54.19 -173.94
C ALA A 439 119.53 -55.28 -174.90
N ARG A 440 118.24 -55.22 -175.27
CA ARG A 440 117.64 -56.16 -176.24
C ARG A 440 118.31 -56.06 -177.62
N LYS A 441 118.57 -54.85 -178.10
CA LYS A 441 119.25 -54.65 -179.41
C LYS A 441 120.64 -55.28 -179.43
N TRP A 442 121.41 -55.14 -178.35
CA TRP A 442 122.74 -55.74 -178.22
C TRP A 442 122.78 -57.27 -178.42
N SER A 443 121.70 -57.96 -178.06
CA SER A 443 121.63 -59.42 -178.15
C SER A 443 121.13 -59.94 -179.50
N GLU A 444 120.18 -59.25 -180.14
CA GLU A 444 119.31 -59.87 -181.15
C GLU A 444 119.31 -59.19 -182.52
N GLU A 445 119.97 -58.05 -182.68
CA GLU A 445 119.89 -57.28 -183.92
C GLU A 445 120.28 -58.13 -185.14
N ILE A 446 119.51 -57.96 -186.22
CA ILE A 446 119.64 -58.73 -187.45
C ILE A 446 121.00 -58.49 -188.13
N GLU A 447 121.44 -59.47 -188.92
CA GLU A 447 122.73 -59.46 -189.61
C GLU A 447 122.89 -58.19 -190.48
N ASP A 448 124.10 -57.60 -190.48
CA ASP A 448 124.49 -56.36 -191.17
C ASP A 448 123.78 -55.07 -190.71
N THR A 449 123.18 -55.08 -189.50
CA THR A 449 122.59 -53.89 -188.85
C THR A 449 123.31 -53.53 -187.54
N PRO A 450 123.89 -52.31 -187.39
CA PRO A 450 124.60 -51.92 -186.16
C PRO A 450 123.65 -51.64 -184.99
N VAL A 451 124.00 -52.08 -183.77
CA VAL A 451 123.28 -51.76 -182.52
C VAL A 451 123.63 -50.36 -182.04
N GLU A 452 124.91 -50.01 -182.19
CA GLU A 452 125.44 -48.66 -182.12
C GLU A 452 126.37 -48.45 -183.32
N THR A 453 126.66 -47.20 -183.67
CA THR A 453 127.41 -46.89 -184.90
C THR A 453 128.75 -47.64 -184.95
N GLY A 454 128.89 -48.57 -185.89
CA GLY A 454 130.11 -49.38 -186.09
C GLY A 454 130.18 -50.65 -185.25
N GLU A 455 129.23 -50.90 -184.35
CA GLU A 455 129.19 -52.06 -183.46
C GLU A 455 127.96 -52.92 -183.73
N TYR A 456 128.16 -54.21 -183.96
CA TYR A 456 127.11 -55.14 -184.38
C TYR A 456 126.74 -56.10 -183.25
N SER A 457 125.54 -56.69 -183.34
CA SER A 457 125.04 -57.61 -182.31
C SER A 457 125.85 -58.91 -182.25
N ALA A 458 125.75 -59.59 -181.11
CA ALA A 458 126.33 -60.93 -180.96
C ALA A 458 125.78 -61.92 -182.01
N LYS A 459 124.51 -61.77 -182.41
CA LYS A 459 123.85 -62.60 -183.42
C LYS A 459 124.45 -62.44 -184.82
N HIS A 460 124.86 -61.23 -185.19
CA HIS A 460 125.53 -60.97 -186.48
C HIS A 460 126.82 -61.77 -186.63
N HIS A 461 127.70 -61.73 -185.63
CA HIS A 461 128.97 -62.44 -185.67
C HIS A 461 128.81 -63.97 -185.71
N ALA A 462 127.78 -64.50 -185.06
CA ALA A 462 127.48 -65.93 -185.07
C ALA A 462 127.06 -66.45 -186.46
N LEU A 463 126.23 -65.69 -187.20
CA LEU A 463 125.74 -66.08 -188.53
C LEU A 463 126.85 -66.07 -189.59
N LYS A 464 127.70 -65.04 -189.60
CA LYS A 464 128.87 -64.95 -190.51
C LYS A 464 129.82 -66.14 -190.37
N ALA A 465 130.01 -66.63 -189.16
CA ALA A 465 130.88 -67.77 -188.89
C ALA A 465 130.32 -69.09 -189.47
N ALA A 466 129.01 -69.32 -189.34
CA ALA A 466 128.36 -70.53 -189.82
C ALA A 466 128.38 -70.66 -191.36
N ALA A 467 128.17 -69.55 -192.08
CA ALA A 467 128.19 -69.53 -193.53
C ALA A 467 129.55 -69.95 -194.13
N SER A 468 130.65 -69.57 -193.48
CA SER A 468 132.00 -69.92 -193.93
C SER A 468 132.30 -71.42 -193.82
N ALA A 469 131.70 -72.13 -192.87
CA ALA A 469 131.93 -73.57 -192.67
C ALA A 469 131.25 -74.44 -193.75
N ALA A 470 130.06 -74.05 -194.22
CA ALA A 470 129.27 -74.83 -195.17
C ALA A 470 129.92 -74.91 -196.57
N SER A 471 130.58 -73.84 -197.02
CA SER A 471 131.20 -73.79 -198.34
C SER A 471 132.37 -74.77 -198.51
N ALA A 472 133.03 -75.19 -197.43
CA ALA A 472 134.18 -76.10 -197.51
C ALA A 472 133.77 -77.54 -197.84
N HIS A 473 132.58 -77.99 -197.44
CA HIS A 473 132.19 -79.40 -197.45
C HIS A 473 131.71 -79.92 -198.82
N LEU A 474 131.23 -79.01 -199.68
CA LEU A 474 130.66 -79.35 -200.99
C LEU A 474 131.74 -79.56 -202.07
N ALA A 475 132.95 -79.06 -201.87
CA ALA A 475 134.02 -79.18 -202.86
C ALA A 475 134.58 -80.62 -202.98
N ASP A 476 134.40 -81.47 -201.96
CA ASP A 476 135.07 -82.78 -201.88
C ASP A 476 134.37 -83.91 -202.68
N ALA A 477 133.05 -83.82 -202.88
CA ALA A 477 132.27 -84.93 -203.41
C ALA A 477 132.40 -85.17 -204.94
N ALA A 478 132.99 -84.24 -205.70
CA ALA A 478 132.94 -84.27 -207.16
C ALA A 478 134.02 -85.13 -207.87
N ALA A 479 135.05 -85.62 -207.16
CA ALA A 479 136.28 -86.08 -207.83
C ALA A 479 136.32 -87.55 -208.33
N ASN A 480 135.44 -88.47 -207.90
CA ASN A 480 135.87 -89.89 -207.81
C ASN A 480 135.32 -90.91 -208.86
N LYS A 481 135.33 -90.61 -210.18
CA LYS A 481 134.80 -91.57 -211.20
C LYS A 481 135.56 -91.66 -212.56
N GLN A 482 136.89 -91.67 -212.64
CA GLN A 482 137.63 -91.75 -213.94
C GLN A 482 138.82 -92.75 -213.93
N LEU A 483 139.13 -93.41 -215.07
CA LEU A 483 140.25 -94.38 -215.28
C LEU A 483 140.80 -94.36 -216.74
N THR A 484 142.06 -94.75 -216.98
CA THR A 484 142.74 -94.67 -218.31
C THR A 484 143.20 -96.04 -218.84
N ILE A 485 143.10 -96.30 -220.16
CA ILE A 485 143.61 -97.52 -220.85
C ILE A 485 144.12 -97.14 -222.26
N ASP A 486 145.27 -97.67 -222.70
CA ASP A 486 145.94 -97.40 -224.01
C ASP A 486 146.23 -95.92 -224.38
N GLY A 487 146.33 -95.02 -223.40
CA GLY A 487 146.57 -93.59 -223.62
C GLY A 487 145.31 -92.73 -223.66
N THR A 488 144.13 -93.35 -223.57
CA THR A 488 142.80 -92.72 -223.69
C THR A 488 142.04 -92.77 -222.36
N LEU A 489 141.38 -91.66 -221.97
CA LEU A 489 140.70 -91.45 -220.69
C LEU A 489 139.25 -91.91 -220.74
N TYR A 490 138.83 -92.74 -219.78
CA TYR A 490 137.47 -93.29 -219.71
C TYR A 490 136.77 -92.96 -218.38
N GLN A 491 135.53 -92.50 -218.46
CA GLN A 491 134.64 -92.36 -217.32
C GLN A 491 133.87 -93.68 -217.15
N TYR A 492 133.99 -94.35 -215.99
CA TYR A 492 133.37 -95.66 -215.75
C TYR A 492 132.03 -95.51 -215.03
N ALA A 493 131.05 -96.27 -215.50
CA ALA A 493 129.77 -96.43 -214.83
C ALA A 493 129.51 -97.92 -214.56
N LEU A 494 129.07 -98.22 -213.34
CA LEU A 494 128.71 -99.57 -212.89
C LEU A 494 127.22 -99.81 -213.21
N GLN A 495 126.90 -100.89 -213.92
CA GLN A 495 125.54 -101.36 -214.18
C GLN A 495 125.41 -102.86 -213.88
N GLN A 496 124.20 -103.32 -213.58
CA GLN A 496 123.93 -104.70 -213.20
C GLN A 496 123.75 -105.60 -214.45
N ALA A 497 124.21 -106.87 -214.41
CA ALA A 497 124.08 -107.86 -215.50
C ALA A 497 123.06 -108.98 -215.15
N SER A 498 122.74 -109.85 -216.11
CA SER A 498 121.57 -110.75 -216.12
C SER A 498 121.57 -111.97 -215.17
N ASN A 499 122.68 -112.32 -214.49
CA ASN A 499 122.71 -113.36 -213.45
C ASN A 499 122.89 -112.71 -212.05
N ALA A 500 122.28 -113.29 -210.99
CA ALA A 500 122.57 -112.92 -209.61
C ALA A 500 124.06 -113.17 -209.32
N GLY A 501 124.85 -112.09 -209.23
CA GLY A 501 126.27 -112.12 -208.86
C GLY A 501 127.25 -111.42 -209.81
N HIS A 502 126.89 -111.06 -211.05
CA HIS A 502 127.83 -110.39 -211.98
C HIS A 502 127.42 -108.94 -212.33
N LEU A 503 128.41 -108.04 -212.53
CA LEU A 503 128.26 -106.62 -212.94
C LEU A 503 128.74 -106.41 -214.39
N LYS A 504 128.09 -105.49 -215.10
CA LYS A 504 128.54 -104.95 -216.40
C LYS A 504 129.20 -103.60 -216.15
N ILE A 505 130.40 -103.41 -216.68
CA ILE A 505 131.04 -102.09 -216.71
C ILE A 505 130.86 -101.53 -218.11
N SER A 506 130.39 -100.29 -218.20
CA SER A 506 130.42 -99.51 -219.44
C SER A 506 131.50 -98.45 -219.32
N PHE A 507 132.35 -98.37 -220.34
CA PHE A 507 133.35 -97.32 -220.49
C PHE A 507 132.86 -96.33 -221.55
N VAL A 508 132.97 -95.02 -221.27
CA VAL A 508 132.78 -93.95 -222.26
C VAL A 508 134.06 -93.14 -222.33
N GLU A 509 134.53 -92.89 -223.54
CA GLU A 509 135.75 -92.14 -223.82
C GLU A 509 135.54 -90.65 -223.51
N VAL A 510 136.54 -90.01 -222.90
CA VAL A 510 136.54 -88.57 -222.64
C VAL A 510 137.47 -87.86 -223.62
N VAL A 511 138.67 -88.41 -223.89
CA VAL A 511 139.60 -88.20 -225.03
C VAL A 511 140.73 -89.24 -224.94
#